data_AF-A0A662HIK4-F1
#
_entry.id   AF-A0A662HIK4-F1
#
_cell.length_a   1.000
_cell.length_b   1.000
_cell.length_c   1.000
_cell.angle_alpha   90.00
_cell.angle_beta   90.00
_cell.angle_gamma   90.00
#
_symmetry.space_group_name_H-M   'P 1'
#
loop_
_entity.id
_entity.type
_entity.pdbx_description
1 polymer ?
#
loop_
_entity_poly.entity_id
_entity_poly.type
_entity_poly.pdbx_seq_one_letter_code
_entity_poly.pdbx_strand_id
1 'polypeptide(L)'
;MFCTTVKAVEYELTYYFEDDFKYANDTEASVNWYIYRSTGDSFNEIVWDPVNTYVHLVKPARYKAAAIYLRNFDMADYIMWKVDFTAYIGGGTGADGLAVAFYHDLGVSSPGWTLGVSGIPGYFIEIDTWKNDWDPLAHHIALMEYSADTAPLHVFAQGLNIRGKWLYVSVTFIREVVTDNIAQGKLTLIVWDNADLVNKEPAGNVIVNETITASFSMDY
;
A
#
# COMPACT_ATOMS: atom_id res chain seq x y z
N MET A 1 -48.73 3.58 20.46
CA MET A 1 -47.64 4.06 19.59
C MET A 1 -46.35 3.77 20.34
N PHE A 2 -45.66 2.69 19.99
CA PHE A 2 -44.37 2.35 20.59
C PHE A 2 -43.30 2.61 19.53
N CYS A 3 -42.55 3.70 19.74
CA CYS A 3 -41.29 3.93 19.06
C CYS A 3 -40.22 3.21 19.88
N THR A 4 -39.56 2.24 19.28
CA THR A 4 -38.29 1.71 19.79
C THR A 4 -37.20 2.21 18.86
N THR A 5 -36.36 3.09 19.37
CA THR A 5 -35.04 3.34 18.80
C THR A 5 -34.18 2.13 19.15
N VAL A 6 -33.92 1.26 18.18
CA VAL A 6 -32.82 0.29 18.29
C VAL A 6 -31.53 1.07 18.04
N LYS A 7 -30.78 1.41 19.10
CA LYS A 7 -29.37 1.71 18.95
C LYS A 7 -28.71 0.37 18.60
N ALA A 8 -28.30 0.21 17.34
CA ALA A 8 -27.33 -0.81 16.99
C ALA A 8 -26.08 -0.51 17.83
N VAL A 9 -25.76 -1.42 18.75
CA VAL A 9 -24.45 -1.44 19.39
C VAL A 9 -23.54 -2.01 18.31
N GLU A 10 -22.83 -1.15 17.58
CA GLU A 10 -21.74 -1.57 16.71
C GLU A 10 -20.67 -2.20 17.62
N TYR A 11 -20.60 -3.53 17.62
CA TYR A 11 -19.42 -4.21 18.10
C TYR A 11 -18.34 -3.99 17.05
N GLU A 12 -17.43 -3.04 17.32
CA GLU A 12 -16.21 -2.88 16.55
C GLU A 12 -15.30 -4.07 16.87
N LEU A 13 -15.35 -5.10 16.02
CA LEU A 13 -14.45 -6.23 16.11
C LEU A 13 -13.26 -5.93 15.18
N THR A 14 -12.30 -5.17 15.70
CA THR A 14 -11.06 -4.86 14.97
C THR A 14 -10.10 -6.03 15.11
N TYR A 15 -9.81 -6.70 14.00
CA TYR A 15 -8.72 -7.66 13.92
C TYR A 15 -7.47 -6.93 13.42
N TYR A 16 -6.44 -6.85 14.25
CA TYR A 16 -5.12 -6.40 13.83
C TYR A 16 -4.34 -7.62 13.33
N PHE A 17 -3.90 -7.57 12.08
CA PHE A 17 -2.86 -8.46 11.59
C PHE A 17 -1.55 -7.68 11.58
N GLU A 18 -0.77 -7.85 12.63
CA GLU A 18 0.59 -7.34 12.73
C GLU A 18 1.53 -8.49 12.43
N ASP A 19 2.31 -8.37 11.36
CA ASP A 19 3.33 -9.35 11.05
C ASP A 19 4.61 -8.69 10.59
N ASP A 20 5.69 -9.12 11.23
CA ASP A 20 7.04 -8.62 11.08
C ASP A 20 7.84 -9.46 10.09
N PHE A 21 7.22 -10.05 9.07
CA PHE A 21 7.85 -10.92 8.07
C PHE A 21 8.99 -11.81 8.65
N LYS A 22 8.75 -12.46 9.81
CA LYS A 22 9.73 -13.31 10.49
C LYS A 22 9.69 -14.73 9.94
N TYR A 23 9.79 -14.86 8.63
CA TYR A 23 9.69 -16.13 7.92
C TYR A 23 11.06 -16.65 7.49
N ALA A 24 11.25 -17.97 7.59
CA ALA A 24 12.46 -18.62 7.10
C ALA A 24 12.40 -18.92 5.59
N ASN A 25 11.21 -19.01 5.00
CA ASN A 25 10.98 -19.31 3.59
C ASN A 25 9.56 -18.96 3.13
N ASP A 26 9.32 -19.05 1.82
CA ASP A 26 8.03 -18.75 1.19
C ASP A 26 6.89 -19.67 1.66
N THR A 27 7.15 -20.94 1.98
CA THR A 27 6.10 -21.86 2.45
C THR A 27 5.52 -21.38 3.77
N GLU A 28 6.37 -20.89 4.67
CA GLU A 28 5.96 -20.33 5.95
C GLU A 28 5.18 -19.02 5.75
N ALA A 29 5.73 -18.11 4.94
CA ALA A 29 5.07 -16.84 4.62
C ALA A 29 3.71 -17.03 3.92
N SER A 30 3.59 -18.06 3.07
CA SER A 30 2.39 -18.34 2.27
C SER A 30 1.16 -18.74 3.09
N VAL A 31 1.31 -18.96 4.39
CA VAL A 31 0.17 -19.15 5.31
C VAL A 31 -0.66 -17.86 5.37
N ASN A 32 0.00 -16.72 5.45
CA ASN A 32 -0.64 -15.40 5.64
C ASN A 32 -0.56 -14.51 4.40
N TRP A 33 0.31 -14.82 3.44
CA TRP A 33 0.59 -13.91 2.33
C TRP A 33 0.50 -14.62 0.98
N TYR A 34 -0.08 -13.97 -0.03
CA TYR A 34 0.18 -14.30 -1.43
C TYR A 34 1.48 -13.62 -1.86
N ILE A 35 2.35 -14.36 -2.53
CA ILE A 35 3.67 -13.90 -2.95
C ILE A 35 3.73 -13.94 -4.48
N TYR A 36 3.96 -12.78 -5.10
CA TYR A 36 4.09 -12.64 -6.53
C TYR A 36 5.45 -12.05 -6.90
N ARG A 37 6.12 -12.68 -7.85
CA ARG A 37 7.41 -12.26 -8.40
C ARG A 37 7.26 -12.08 -9.90
N SER A 38 7.55 -10.90 -10.41
CA SER A 38 7.33 -10.59 -11.83
C SER A 38 8.23 -11.41 -12.76
N THR A 39 9.45 -11.72 -12.32
CA THR A 39 10.45 -12.49 -13.08
C THR A 39 10.71 -13.88 -12.52
N GLY A 40 10.07 -14.24 -11.41
CA GLY A 40 10.33 -15.49 -10.68
C GLY A 40 11.71 -15.51 -9.98
N ASP A 41 12.37 -14.36 -9.84
CA ASP A 41 13.72 -14.26 -9.30
C ASP A 41 13.71 -14.22 -7.78
N SER A 42 13.74 -15.40 -7.15
CA SER A 42 13.76 -15.56 -5.69
C SER A 42 15.00 -14.98 -4.99
N PHE A 43 16.04 -14.56 -5.72
CA PHE A 43 17.21 -13.91 -5.12
C PHE A 43 17.04 -12.39 -4.98
N ASN A 44 16.14 -11.80 -5.77
CA ASN A 44 15.98 -10.35 -5.89
C ASN A 44 14.54 -9.84 -5.71
N GLU A 45 13.53 -10.70 -5.84
CA GLU A 45 12.11 -10.40 -5.65
C GLU A 45 11.64 -11.16 -4.41
N ILE A 46 11.00 -10.46 -3.48
CA ILE A 46 10.52 -11.01 -2.20
C ILE A 46 11.59 -11.83 -1.48
N VAL A 47 12.52 -11.12 -0.85
CA VAL A 47 13.63 -11.72 -0.10
C VAL A 47 13.55 -11.31 1.36
N TRP A 48 13.38 -12.31 2.22
CA TRP A 48 13.37 -12.13 3.67
C TRP A 48 14.78 -11.84 4.18
N ASP A 49 14.93 -10.78 4.95
CA ASP A 49 16.16 -10.47 5.69
C ASP A 49 15.95 -10.85 7.16
N PRO A 50 16.34 -12.07 7.58
CA PRO A 50 16.11 -12.52 8.96
C PRO A 50 16.98 -11.79 9.98
N VAL A 51 18.01 -11.05 9.54
CA VAL A 51 18.88 -10.29 10.45
C VAL A 51 18.23 -8.97 10.81
N ASN A 52 17.71 -8.26 9.82
CA ASN A 52 17.08 -6.95 10.02
C ASN A 52 15.55 -7.04 10.17
N THR A 53 14.97 -8.22 9.98
CA THR A 53 13.54 -8.52 10.14
C THR A 53 12.63 -7.66 9.25
N TYR A 54 13.06 -7.42 8.01
CA TYR A 54 12.23 -6.83 6.97
C TYR A 54 12.23 -7.68 5.71
N VAL A 55 11.32 -7.37 4.80
CA VAL A 55 11.29 -7.91 3.45
C VAL A 55 11.88 -6.93 2.44
N HIS A 56 12.72 -7.44 1.56
CA HIS A 56 12.97 -6.77 0.29
C HIS A 56 11.87 -7.15 -0.69
N LEU A 57 10.93 -6.25 -0.98
CA LEU A 57 10.02 -6.46 -2.11
C LEU A 57 10.83 -6.64 -3.39
N VAL A 58 11.77 -5.72 -3.61
CA VAL A 58 12.83 -5.87 -4.60
C VAL A 58 14.18 -5.47 -4.01
N LYS A 59 15.23 -6.21 -4.35
CA LYS A 59 16.62 -5.78 -4.10
C LYS A 59 17.07 -4.77 -5.16
N PRO A 60 18.20 -4.06 -4.95
CA PRO A 60 18.81 -3.17 -5.95
C PRO A 60 19.32 -3.91 -7.21
N ALA A 61 18.40 -4.45 -8.00
CA ALA A 61 18.62 -5.18 -9.24
C ALA A 61 17.72 -4.60 -10.34
N ARG A 62 18.17 -4.71 -11.60
CA ARG A 62 17.43 -4.15 -12.73
C ARG A 62 16.17 -4.95 -13.01
N TYR A 63 15.11 -4.23 -13.40
CA TYR A 63 13.85 -4.80 -13.89
C TYR A 63 13.27 -5.84 -12.92
N LYS A 64 12.99 -5.41 -11.70
CA LYS A 64 12.32 -6.21 -10.68
C LYS A 64 11.00 -5.56 -10.26
N ALA A 65 10.00 -6.40 -10.07
CA ALA A 65 8.72 -6.05 -9.46
C ALA A 65 8.22 -7.25 -8.67
N ALA A 66 7.57 -6.95 -7.56
CA ALA A 66 7.04 -7.98 -6.70
C ALA A 66 5.87 -7.42 -5.91
N ALA A 67 4.96 -8.30 -5.52
CA ALA A 67 3.81 -7.93 -4.72
C ALA A 67 3.56 -8.98 -3.64
N ILE A 68 3.13 -8.50 -2.47
CA ILE A 68 2.70 -9.33 -1.35
C ILE A 68 1.30 -8.87 -0.98
N TYR A 69 0.35 -9.81 -0.89
CA TYR A 69 -1.03 -9.52 -0.49
C TYR A 69 -1.43 -10.35 0.72
N LEU A 70 -2.18 -9.74 1.63
CA LEU A 70 -2.70 -10.44 2.81
C LEU A 70 -3.71 -11.52 2.36
N ARG A 71 -3.61 -12.72 2.95
CA ARG A 71 -4.57 -13.82 2.75
C ARG A 71 -5.73 -13.71 3.73
N ASN A 72 -6.84 -14.32 3.35
CA ASN A 72 -8.03 -14.49 4.20
C ASN A 72 -8.57 -13.17 4.77
N PHE A 73 -8.41 -12.10 3.99
CA PHE A 73 -8.87 -10.77 4.34
C PHE A 73 -9.56 -10.16 3.12
N ASP A 74 -10.82 -9.79 3.28
CA ASP A 74 -11.58 -9.03 2.30
C ASP A 74 -11.89 -7.65 2.89
N MET A 75 -11.39 -6.60 2.25
CA MET A 75 -11.58 -5.22 2.70
C MET A 75 -13.04 -4.77 2.62
N ALA A 76 -13.87 -5.42 1.79
CA ALA A 76 -15.28 -5.08 1.64
C ALA A 76 -16.11 -5.46 2.88
N ASP A 77 -15.65 -6.41 3.69
CA ASP A 77 -16.35 -6.86 4.90
C ASP A 77 -16.29 -5.82 6.04
N TYR A 78 -15.36 -4.87 5.98
CA TYR A 78 -15.10 -3.94 7.08
C TYR A 78 -15.55 -2.52 6.76
N ILE A 79 -16.11 -1.84 7.78
CA ILE A 79 -16.43 -0.40 7.70
C ILE A 79 -15.15 0.43 7.74
N MET A 80 -14.13 -0.03 8.46
CA MET A 80 -12.83 0.61 8.52
C MET A 80 -11.73 -0.42 8.26
N TRP A 81 -10.74 -0.02 7.48
CA TRP A 81 -9.46 -0.70 7.42
C TRP A 81 -8.33 0.31 7.56
N LYS A 82 -7.21 -0.17 8.11
CA LYS A 82 -5.98 0.60 8.28
C LYS A 82 -4.78 -0.26 7.95
N VAL A 83 -3.86 0.31 7.19
CA VAL A 83 -2.57 -0.28 6.87
C VAL A 83 -1.49 0.68 7.33
N ASP A 84 -0.67 0.21 8.27
CA ASP A 84 0.52 0.89 8.74
C ASP A 84 1.75 0.08 8.32
N PHE A 85 2.74 0.72 7.73
CA PHE A 85 3.99 0.05 7.38
C PHE A 85 5.17 1.01 7.35
N THR A 86 6.35 0.42 7.54
CA THR A 86 7.62 1.11 7.35
C THR A 86 8.26 0.63 6.05
N ALA A 87 8.67 1.55 5.19
CA ALA A 87 9.27 1.25 3.90
C ALA A 87 10.55 2.05 3.67
N TYR A 88 11.51 1.44 2.97
CA TYR A 88 12.69 2.12 2.46
C TYR A 88 12.73 1.99 0.95
N ILE A 89 12.81 3.12 0.25
CA ILE A 89 12.95 3.15 -1.21
C ILE A 89 14.32 3.71 -1.56
N GLY A 90 15.22 2.87 -2.04
CA GLY A 90 16.60 3.28 -2.34
C GLY A 90 17.50 2.15 -2.84
N GLY A 91 18.78 2.45 -3.03
CA GLY A 91 19.74 1.56 -3.70
C GLY A 91 19.62 1.62 -5.22
N GLY A 92 20.71 1.35 -5.94
CA GLY A 92 20.76 1.51 -7.40
C GLY A 92 20.43 2.94 -7.82
N THR A 93 19.46 3.12 -8.72
CA THR A 93 18.95 4.44 -9.14
C THR A 93 17.94 5.03 -8.16
N GLY A 94 17.42 4.22 -7.21
CA GLY A 94 16.33 4.60 -6.32
C GLY A 94 14.98 4.75 -7.02
N ALA A 95 14.76 3.98 -8.08
CA ALA A 95 13.55 3.89 -8.90
C ALA A 95 12.99 2.46 -8.84
N ASP A 96 11.72 2.22 -9.13
CA ASP A 96 10.70 3.18 -9.62
C ASP A 96 9.79 3.70 -8.50
N GLY A 97 9.54 2.90 -7.46
CA GLY A 97 8.75 3.32 -6.31
C GLY A 97 8.19 2.15 -5.53
N LEU A 98 7.10 2.42 -4.81
CA LEU A 98 6.31 1.44 -4.07
C LEU A 98 4.83 1.76 -4.28
N ALA A 99 3.96 0.75 -4.24
CA ALA A 99 2.53 0.92 -4.22
C ALA A 99 1.90 0.21 -3.02
N VAL A 100 0.80 0.78 -2.51
CA VAL A 100 -0.08 0.17 -1.51
C VAL A 100 -1.42 -0.09 -2.18
N ALA A 101 -1.70 -1.35 -2.50
CA ALA A 101 -2.90 -1.74 -3.21
C ALA A 101 -4.05 -2.09 -2.24
N PHE A 102 -5.28 -1.74 -2.61
CA PHE A 102 -6.51 -2.04 -1.87
C PHE A 102 -7.71 -2.07 -2.83
N TYR A 103 -8.68 -2.95 -2.56
CA TYR A 103 -9.70 -3.34 -3.56
C TYR A 103 -9.03 -3.62 -4.91
N HIS A 104 -8.08 -4.56 -4.92
CA HIS A 104 -7.17 -4.81 -6.04
C HIS A 104 -7.03 -6.31 -6.28
N ASP A 105 -7.15 -6.71 -7.54
CA ASP A 105 -6.99 -8.10 -7.96
C ASP A 105 -5.57 -8.58 -7.61
N LEU A 106 -5.46 -9.84 -7.19
CA LEU A 106 -4.16 -10.41 -6.81
C LEU A 106 -3.25 -10.60 -8.03
N GLY A 107 -2.03 -10.06 -7.98
CA GLY A 107 -1.04 -10.32 -9.02
C GLY A 107 0.19 -9.43 -8.93
N VAL A 108 1.05 -9.52 -9.93
CA VAL A 108 2.12 -8.55 -10.12
C VAL A 108 2.27 -8.28 -11.60
N SER A 109 2.34 -7.01 -11.96
CA SER A 109 2.60 -6.57 -13.33
C SER A 109 4.11 -6.47 -13.60
N SER A 110 4.50 -5.81 -14.69
CA SER A 110 5.91 -5.66 -15.04
C SER A 110 6.70 -4.83 -14.00
N PRO A 111 8.03 -4.87 -14.06
CA PRO A 111 8.90 -3.87 -13.46
C PRO A 111 8.78 -2.48 -14.11
N GLY A 112 9.35 -1.47 -13.46
CA GLY A 112 9.42 -0.12 -14.01
C GLY A 112 8.33 0.79 -13.47
N TRP A 113 7.90 1.71 -14.32
CA TRP A 113 6.79 2.64 -14.10
C TRP A 113 5.48 1.98 -13.68
N THR A 114 5.31 0.68 -13.93
CA THR A 114 4.09 -0.04 -13.54
C THR A 114 4.00 -0.34 -12.04
N LEU A 115 5.09 -0.15 -11.28
CA LEU A 115 5.22 -0.41 -9.85
C LEU A 115 4.77 -1.82 -9.40
N GLY A 116 4.64 -2.76 -10.34
CA GLY A 116 4.08 -4.09 -10.10
C GLY A 116 2.55 -4.13 -9.97
N VAL A 117 1.83 -3.02 -10.15
CA VAL A 117 0.36 -2.95 -9.98
C VAL A 117 -0.41 -2.52 -11.24
N SER A 118 0.22 -1.84 -12.21
CA SER A 118 -0.50 -1.37 -13.41
C SER A 118 -1.07 -2.49 -14.26
N GLY A 119 -2.26 -2.26 -14.82
CA GLY A 119 -3.00 -3.21 -15.65
C GLY A 119 -3.75 -4.29 -14.86
N ILE A 120 -3.67 -4.24 -13.53
CA ILE A 120 -4.39 -5.13 -12.62
C ILE A 120 -5.56 -4.32 -12.01
N PRO A 121 -6.82 -4.79 -12.14
CA PRO A 121 -7.99 -4.09 -11.62
C PRO A 121 -7.85 -3.70 -10.15
N GLY A 122 -8.26 -2.47 -9.82
CA GLY A 122 -8.30 -1.96 -8.46
C GLY A 122 -7.62 -0.63 -8.22
N TYR A 123 -7.45 -0.29 -6.94
CA TYR A 123 -6.89 0.98 -6.49
C TYR A 123 -5.56 0.79 -5.79
N PHE A 124 -4.73 1.82 -5.87
CA PHE A 124 -3.48 1.86 -5.12
C PHE A 124 -3.05 3.28 -4.83
N ILE A 125 -2.30 3.45 -3.74
CA ILE A 125 -1.50 4.65 -3.52
C ILE A 125 -0.10 4.37 -4.02
N GLU A 126 0.35 5.12 -5.02
CA GLU A 126 1.74 5.09 -5.46
C GLU A 126 2.59 6.04 -4.63
N ILE A 127 3.80 5.58 -4.31
CA ILE A 127 4.89 6.37 -3.79
C ILE A 127 5.94 6.36 -4.89
N ASP A 128 5.75 7.25 -5.86
CA ASP A 128 6.55 7.33 -7.06
C ASP A 128 7.86 8.05 -6.75
N THR A 129 8.96 7.38 -7.05
CA THR A 129 10.30 7.91 -6.86
C THR A 129 10.99 8.22 -8.17
N TRP A 130 10.40 8.05 -9.34
CA TRP A 130 11.03 8.28 -10.63
C TRP A 130 10.18 9.17 -11.54
N LYS A 131 10.71 10.35 -11.87
CA LYS A 131 10.05 11.24 -12.82
C LYS A 131 10.13 10.65 -14.24
N ASN A 132 9.00 10.17 -14.76
CA ASN A 132 8.78 9.89 -16.16
C ASN A 132 8.51 11.18 -16.95
N ASP A 133 8.61 11.12 -18.28
CA ASP A 133 8.49 12.29 -19.15
C ASP A 133 7.10 12.98 -19.05
N TRP A 134 6.08 12.28 -18.57
CA TRP A 134 4.70 12.76 -18.44
C TRP A 134 4.31 13.17 -17.01
N ASP A 135 5.21 13.06 -16.03
CA ASP A 135 4.89 13.37 -14.63
C ASP A 135 4.97 14.88 -14.34
N PRO A 136 4.00 15.44 -13.59
CA PRO A 136 3.86 16.88 -13.38
C PRO A 136 5.05 17.51 -12.64
N LEU A 137 5.66 16.83 -11.66
CA LEU A 137 6.92 17.21 -10.97
C LEU A 137 7.60 15.94 -10.37
N ALA A 138 8.91 15.97 -10.13
CA ALA A 138 9.65 14.80 -9.64
C ALA A 138 9.19 14.32 -8.26
N HIS A 139 9.08 12.99 -8.07
CA HIS A 139 8.69 12.25 -6.85
C HIS A 139 7.36 12.72 -6.25
N HIS A 140 6.34 11.87 -6.32
CA HIS A 140 5.00 12.20 -5.87
C HIS A 140 4.33 11.02 -5.17
N ILE A 141 3.24 11.33 -4.48
CA ILE A 141 2.38 10.35 -3.85
C ILE A 141 0.95 10.62 -4.31
N ALA A 142 0.33 9.63 -4.93
CA ALA A 142 -0.97 9.79 -5.57
C ALA A 142 -1.86 8.56 -5.38
N LEU A 143 -3.17 8.79 -5.41
CA LEU A 143 -4.19 7.77 -5.52
C LEU A 143 -4.44 7.48 -7.00
N MET A 144 -4.32 6.21 -7.36
CA MET A 144 -4.45 5.71 -8.72
C MET A 144 -5.55 4.64 -8.81
N GLU A 145 -6.03 4.42 -10.02
CA GLU A 145 -6.93 3.33 -10.37
C GLU A 145 -6.41 2.64 -11.63
N TYR A 146 -6.38 1.31 -11.60
CA TYR A 146 -6.00 0.40 -12.69
C TYR A 146 -4.57 0.50 -13.21
N SER A 147 -4.02 1.70 -13.42
CA SER A 147 -2.70 1.90 -14.02
C SER A 147 -2.01 3.15 -13.49
N ALA A 148 -0.69 3.06 -13.36
CA ALA A 148 0.19 4.16 -12.94
C ALA A 148 0.52 5.14 -14.08
N ASP A 149 0.10 4.87 -15.33
CA ASP A 149 0.29 5.77 -16.49
C ASP A 149 -0.93 6.62 -16.83
N THR A 150 -1.99 6.56 -16.01
CA THR A 150 -3.19 7.37 -16.18
C THR A 150 -3.14 8.60 -15.27
N ALA A 151 -4.10 9.52 -15.46
CA ALA A 151 -4.22 10.65 -14.55
C ALA A 151 -4.61 10.15 -13.15
N PRO A 152 -3.94 10.61 -12.08
CA PRO A 152 -4.27 10.23 -10.72
C PRO A 152 -5.69 10.67 -10.38
N LEU A 153 -6.38 9.86 -9.56
CA LEU A 153 -7.64 10.25 -8.95
C LEU A 153 -7.43 11.41 -7.95
N HIS A 154 -6.27 11.42 -7.28
CA HIS A 154 -5.86 12.50 -6.37
C HIS A 154 -4.33 12.51 -6.20
N VAL A 155 -3.73 13.70 -6.14
CA VAL A 155 -2.29 13.86 -5.81
C VAL A 155 -2.19 14.41 -4.39
N PHE A 156 -1.63 13.62 -3.47
CA PHE A 156 -1.45 14.02 -2.08
C PHE A 156 -0.24 14.94 -1.90
N ALA A 157 0.86 14.66 -2.61
CA ALA A 157 2.07 15.46 -2.55
C ALA A 157 2.97 15.23 -3.77
N GLN A 158 3.81 16.22 -4.08
CA GLN A 158 4.74 16.21 -5.21
C GLN A 158 6.01 17.00 -4.86
N GLY A 159 7.11 16.76 -5.58
CA GLY A 159 8.38 17.43 -5.31
C GLY A 159 9.06 16.94 -4.04
N LEU A 160 8.77 15.70 -3.64
CA LEU A 160 9.21 15.14 -2.37
C LEU A 160 10.67 14.65 -2.43
N ASN A 161 11.33 14.59 -1.27
CA ASN A 161 12.62 13.92 -1.12
C ASN A 161 12.46 12.67 -0.25
N ILE A 162 12.05 11.57 -0.89
CA ILE A 162 11.66 10.31 -0.25
C ILE A 162 12.63 9.14 -0.52
N ARG A 163 13.55 9.28 -1.49
CA ARG A 163 14.57 8.27 -1.76
C ARG A 163 15.62 8.22 -0.64
N GLY A 164 16.10 7.02 -0.35
CA GLY A 164 17.18 6.80 0.63
C GLY A 164 16.77 7.07 2.08
N LYS A 165 15.46 7.14 2.33
CA LYS A 165 14.88 7.34 3.66
C LYS A 165 13.98 6.18 4.01
N TRP A 166 13.91 5.89 5.31
CA TRP A 166 12.80 5.13 5.85
C TRP A 166 11.58 6.04 5.91
N LEU A 167 10.42 5.53 5.50
CA LEU A 167 9.15 6.20 5.58
C LEU A 167 8.27 5.39 6.52
N TYR A 168 7.49 6.07 7.35
CA TYR A 168 6.33 5.46 7.98
C TYR A 168 5.10 5.91 7.20
N VAL A 169 4.27 4.97 6.76
CA VAL A 169 3.08 5.24 5.95
C VAL A 169 1.88 4.65 6.66
N SER A 170 0.84 5.48 6.82
CA SER A 170 -0.45 5.11 7.37
C SER A 170 -1.53 5.42 6.37
N VAL A 171 -2.27 4.39 5.96
CA VAL A 171 -3.44 4.50 5.09
C VAL A 171 -4.65 4.02 5.86
N THR A 172 -5.67 4.86 5.99
CA THR A 172 -6.93 4.49 6.66
C THR A 172 -8.10 4.82 5.75
N PHE A 173 -9.02 3.89 5.58
CA PHE A 173 -10.31 4.17 4.96
C PHE A 173 -11.44 3.89 5.94
N ILE A 174 -12.35 4.84 6.08
CA ILE A 174 -13.59 4.69 6.83
C ILE A 174 -14.75 4.86 5.85
N ARG A 175 -15.46 3.77 5.60
CA ARG A 175 -16.65 3.71 4.76
C ARG A 175 -17.83 4.37 5.48
N GLU A 176 -18.47 5.29 4.79
CA GLU A 176 -19.66 5.98 5.27
C GLU A 176 -20.94 5.38 4.66
N VAL A 177 -20.88 4.95 3.40
CA VAL A 177 -22.02 4.37 2.68
C VAL A 177 -21.57 3.36 1.62
N VAL A 178 -22.44 2.40 1.32
CA VAL A 178 -22.35 1.54 0.14
C VAL A 178 -23.57 1.79 -0.74
N THR A 179 -23.35 2.08 -2.01
CA THR A 179 -24.41 2.14 -3.03
C THR A 179 -23.93 1.39 -4.27
N ASP A 180 -24.69 0.42 -4.75
CA ASP A 180 -24.35 -0.36 -5.97
C ASP A 180 -22.92 -0.91 -5.99
N ASN A 181 -22.50 -1.58 -4.90
CA ASN A 181 -21.14 -2.10 -4.68
C ASN A 181 -20.00 -1.05 -4.67
N ILE A 182 -20.34 0.23 -4.61
CA ILE A 182 -19.37 1.31 -4.45
C ILE A 182 -19.32 1.71 -2.97
N ALA A 183 -18.18 1.50 -2.33
CA ALA A 183 -17.89 2.01 -1.00
C ALA A 183 -17.47 3.47 -1.09
N GLN A 184 -18.23 4.36 -0.45
CA GLN A 184 -17.90 5.78 -0.36
C GLN A 184 -17.56 6.13 1.09
N GLY A 185 -16.54 6.95 1.28
CA GLY A 185 -16.10 7.32 2.62
C GLY A 185 -14.89 8.22 2.64
N LYS A 186 -14.13 8.16 3.74
CA LYS A 186 -12.96 8.99 4.00
C LYS A 186 -11.68 8.17 3.90
N LEU A 187 -10.83 8.49 2.93
CA LEU A 187 -9.48 7.97 2.82
C LEU A 187 -8.53 8.98 3.47
N THR A 188 -7.75 8.54 4.45
CA THR A 188 -6.71 9.33 5.11
C THR A 188 -5.35 8.71 4.80
N LEU A 189 -4.43 9.54 4.32
CA LEU A 189 -3.03 9.19 4.13
C LEU A 189 -2.17 10.08 5.03
N ILE A 190 -1.32 9.44 5.83
CA ILE A 190 -0.28 10.12 6.60
C ILE A 190 1.06 9.48 6.29
N VAL A 191 2.05 10.30 5.94
CA VAL A 191 3.41 9.84 5.63
C VAL A 191 4.40 10.65 6.43
N TRP A 192 5.31 9.95 7.11
CA TRP A 192 6.46 10.53 7.80
C TRP A 192 7.74 10.23 7.02
N ASP A 193 8.68 11.18 7.03
CA ASP A 193 9.97 11.04 6.33
C ASP A 193 11.05 10.29 7.14
N ASN A 194 10.66 9.65 8.24
CA ASN A 194 11.47 8.73 9.00
C ASN A 194 10.58 7.70 9.73
N ALA A 195 11.20 6.63 10.23
CA ALA A 195 10.55 5.65 11.09
C ALA A 195 11.52 5.19 12.18
N ASP A 196 11.01 4.94 13.37
CA ASP A 196 11.76 4.22 14.41
C ASP A 196 11.68 2.72 14.11
N LEU A 197 12.76 2.14 13.58
CA LEU A 197 12.78 0.72 13.20
C LEU A 197 12.76 -0.24 14.40
N VAL A 198 13.11 0.25 15.60
CA VAL A 198 13.13 -0.58 16.82
C VAL A 198 11.73 -0.65 17.40
N ASN A 199 11.08 0.51 17.55
CA ASN A 199 9.74 0.60 18.14
C ASN A 199 8.60 0.45 17.12
N LYS A 200 8.91 0.57 15.83
CA LYS A 200 7.95 0.49 14.70
C LYS A 200 6.91 1.60 14.74
N GLU A 201 7.39 2.79 15.07
CA GLU A 201 6.57 3.99 15.24
C GLU A 201 6.99 5.07 14.23
N PRO A 202 6.07 5.99 13.87
CA PRO A 202 6.41 7.13 13.05
C PRO A 202 7.46 8.01 13.73
N ALA A 203 8.43 8.50 12.95
CA ALA A 203 9.47 9.40 13.41
C ALA A 203 9.72 10.50 12.37
N GLY A 204 10.45 11.55 12.74
CA GLY A 204 10.76 12.65 11.80
C GLY A 204 9.55 13.54 11.52
N ASN A 205 9.50 14.13 10.32
CA ASN A 205 8.48 15.10 9.95
C ASN A 205 7.35 14.43 9.16
N VAL A 206 6.12 14.88 9.43
CA VAL A 206 4.96 14.56 8.61
C VAL A 206 5.08 15.30 7.28
N ILE A 207 5.15 14.57 6.17
CA ILE A 207 5.25 15.11 4.80
C ILE A 207 3.94 15.00 4.02
N VAL A 208 3.03 14.14 4.47
CA VAL A 208 1.62 14.07 4.02
C VAL A 208 0.75 13.87 5.24
N ASN A 209 -0.35 14.61 5.34
CA ASN A 209 -1.44 14.37 6.29
C ASN A 209 -2.72 14.95 5.70
N GLU A 210 -3.42 14.12 4.95
CA GLU A 210 -4.59 14.55 4.20
C GLU A 210 -5.69 13.49 4.28
N THR A 211 -6.93 13.97 4.42
CA THR A 211 -8.15 13.16 4.33
C THR A 211 -8.99 13.65 3.16
N ILE A 212 -9.32 12.74 2.25
CA ILE A 212 -10.18 13.00 1.09
C ILE A 212 -11.47 12.18 1.18
N THR A 213 -12.52 12.64 0.50
CA THR A 213 -13.66 11.78 0.18
C THR A 213 -13.28 10.93 -1.02
N ALA A 214 -13.44 9.61 -0.93
CA ALA A 214 -13.15 8.68 -2.00
C ALA A 214 -14.30 7.71 -2.24
N SER A 215 -14.31 7.09 -3.40
CA SER A 215 -15.27 6.06 -3.80
C SER A 215 -14.51 4.93 -4.47
N PHE A 216 -14.73 3.70 -4.00
CA PHE A 216 -14.05 2.51 -4.49
C PHE A 216 -15.07 1.46 -4.89
N SER A 217 -14.91 0.90 -6.09
CA SER A 217 -15.60 -0.34 -6.43
C SER A 217 -15.14 -1.47 -5.51
N MET A 218 -16.08 -2.24 -4.99
CA MET A 218 -15.82 -3.46 -4.21
C MET A 218 -15.92 -4.73 -5.06
N ASP A 219 -16.00 -4.59 -6.40
CA ASP A 219 -16.12 -5.71 -7.33
C ASP A 219 -14.76 -6.33 -7.75
N TYR A 220 -13.65 -5.85 -7.17
CA TYR A 220 -12.28 -6.35 -7.35
C TYR A 220 -11.88 -7.27 -6.20
#